data_AF-A0A227J189-F1
#
_entry.id   AF-A0A227J189-F1
#
_cell.length_a   1.000
_cell.length_b   1.000
_cell.length_c   1.000
_cell.angle_alpha   90.00
_cell.angle_beta   90.00
_cell.angle_gamma   90.00
#
_symmetry.space_group_name_H-M   'P 1'
#
loop_
_entity.id
_entity.type
_entity.pdbx_description
1 polymer ?
#
loop_
_entity_poly.entity_id
_entity_poly.type
_entity_poly.pdbx_seq_one_letter_code
_entity_poly.pdbx_strand_id
1 'polypeptide(L)'
;DQAESALQTAQANFNKAQAAVSEAETTFGYSIITAPFDGLITQKPINKGDTATPGALLLSMYNPNSLEIEVNFAESVMPYVTYDKEVDVVFPSYNLN
;
A
#
# COMPACT_ATOMS: atom_id res chain seq x y z
N ASP A 1 -33.14 -32.02 -21.06
CA ASP A 1 -32.49 -32.66 -19.89
C ASP A 1 -31.01 -32.96 -20.11
N GLN A 2 -30.61 -34.03 -20.81
CA GLN A 2 -29.18 -34.37 -20.95
C GLN A 2 -28.33 -33.30 -21.67
N ALA A 3 -28.81 -32.75 -22.78
CA ALA A 3 -28.10 -31.70 -23.52
C ALA A 3 -27.97 -30.39 -22.72
N GLU A 4 -28.99 -30.07 -21.93
CA GLU A 4 -29.01 -28.88 -21.07
C GLU A 4 -28.06 -29.05 -19.87
N SER A 5 -28.06 -30.22 -19.25
CA SER A 5 -27.10 -30.58 -18.19
C SER A 5 -25.65 -30.57 -18.70
N ALA A 6 -25.42 -31.05 -19.92
CA ALA A 6 -24.10 -31.00 -20.56
C ALA A 6 -23.65 -29.55 -20.82
N LEU A 7 -24.56 -28.68 -21.30
CA LEU A 7 -24.27 -27.25 -21.50
C LEU A 7 -23.96 -26.56 -20.18
N GLN A 8 -24.75 -26.78 -19.13
CA GLN A 8 -24.50 -26.22 -17.80
C GLN A 8 -23.15 -26.67 -17.24
N THR A 9 -22.79 -27.94 -17.41
CA THR A 9 -21.49 -28.48 -16.99
C THR A 9 -20.34 -27.83 -17.77
N ALA A 10 -20.47 -27.69 -19.09
CA ALA A 10 -19.48 -27.02 -19.92
C ALA A 10 -19.30 -25.54 -19.51
N GLN A 11 -20.39 -24.83 -19.23
CA GLN A 11 -20.36 -23.45 -18.75
C GLN A 11 -19.70 -23.35 -17.37
N ALA A 12 -20.01 -24.25 -16.45
CA ALA A 12 -19.39 -24.30 -15.13
C ALA A 12 -17.87 -24.56 -15.23
N ASN A 13 -17.46 -25.49 -16.09
CA ASN A 13 -16.05 -25.78 -16.35
C ASN A 13 -15.33 -24.59 -16.99
N PHE A 14 -15.97 -23.90 -17.93
CA PHE A 14 -15.45 -22.67 -18.53
C PHE A 14 -15.24 -21.59 -17.46
N ASN A 15 -16.26 -21.32 -16.64
CA ASN A 15 -16.18 -20.34 -15.56
C ASN A 15 -15.07 -20.69 -14.55
N LYS A 16 -14.92 -21.98 -14.23
CA LYS A 16 -13.86 -22.47 -13.34
C LYS A 16 -12.47 -22.25 -13.95
N ALA A 17 -12.29 -22.57 -15.23
CA ALA A 17 -11.02 -22.34 -15.92
C ALA A 17 -10.69 -20.84 -16.00
N GLN A 18 -11.69 -20.00 -16.27
CA GLN A 18 -11.52 -18.55 -16.31
C GLN A 18 -11.11 -17.98 -14.93
N ALA A 19 -11.70 -18.48 -13.85
CA ALA A 19 -11.30 -18.09 -12.49
C ALA A 19 -9.86 -18.51 -12.17
N ALA A 20 -9.45 -19.72 -12.59
CA ALA A 20 -8.08 -20.20 -12.39
C ALA A 20 -7.05 -19.35 -13.14
N VAL A 21 -7.37 -18.85 -14.34
CA VAL A 21 -6.52 -17.90 -15.07
C VAL A 21 -6.39 -16.59 -14.29
N SER A 22 -7.51 -16.02 -13.83
CA SER A 22 -7.51 -14.76 -13.07
C SER A 22 -6.71 -14.87 -11.75
N GLU A 23 -6.79 -16.02 -11.07
CA GLU A 23 -6.00 -16.31 -9.88
C GLU A 23 -4.49 -16.39 -10.20
N ALA A 24 -4.13 -17.06 -11.30
CA ALA A 24 -2.74 -17.15 -11.75
C ALA A 24 -2.17 -15.78 -12.15
N GLU A 25 -2.95 -14.95 -12.84
CA GLU A 25 -2.60 -13.57 -13.19
C GLU A 25 -2.38 -12.70 -11.95
N THR A 26 -3.26 -12.82 -10.96
CA THR A 26 -3.13 -12.10 -9.68
C THR A 26 -1.86 -12.51 -8.95
N THR A 27 -1.59 -13.82 -8.88
CA THR A 27 -0.38 -14.37 -8.25
C THR A 27 0.89 -13.91 -8.97
N PHE A 28 0.87 -13.89 -10.30
CA PHE A 28 1.96 -13.33 -11.09
C PHE A 28 2.14 -11.83 -10.84
N GLY A 29 1.06 -11.07 -10.73
CA GLY A 29 1.08 -9.65 -10.38
C GLY A 29 1.83 -9.37 -9.07
N TYR A 30 1.69 -10.23 -8.05
CA TYR A 30 2.42 -10.10 -6.79
C TYR A 30 3.94 -10.29 -6.92
N SER A 31 4.44 -10.84 -8.03
CA SER A 31 5.88 -10.92 -8.30
C SER A 31 6.48 -9.60 -8.79
N ILE A 32 5.65 -8.65 -9.23
CA ILE A 32 6.06 -7.35 -9.74
C ILE A 32 5.68 -6.28 -8.71
N ILE A 33 6.68 -5.78 -8.00
CA ILE A 33 6.49 -4.73 -7.00
C ILE A 33 6.69 -3.38 -7.70
N THR A 34 5.68 -2.53 -7.63
CA THR A 34 5.70 -1.16 -8.15
C THR A 34 5.51 -0.15 -7.01
N ALA A 35 5.96 1.08 -7.23
CA ALA A 35 5.72 2.16 -6.28
C ALA A 35 4.24 2.59 -6.34
N PRO A 36 3.52 2.67 -5.20
CA PRO A 36 2.12 3.10 -5.18
C PRO A 36 1.94 4.61 -5.38
N PHE A 37 3.01 5.40 -5.22
CA PHE A 37 3.03 6.86 -5.38
C PHE A 37 4.45 7.37 -5.65
N ASP A 38 4.57 8.62 -6.11
CA ASP A 38 5.86 9.31 -6.27
C ASP A 38 6.50 9.64 -4.93
N GLY A 39 7.74 9.18 -4.70
CA GLY A 39 8.41 9.39 -3.43
C GLY A 39 9.87 9.00 -3.42
N LEU A 40 10.46 9.05 -2.23
CA LEU A 40 11.85 8.71 -1.96
C LEU A 40 11.92 7.43 -1.13
N ILE A 41 12.75 6.48 -1.58
CA ILE A 41 13.04 5.25 -0.82
C ILE A 41 13.95 5.60 0.36
N THR A 42 13.51 5.25 1.57
CA THR A 42 14.26 5.46 2.82
C THR A 42 15.01 4.21 3.25
N GLN A 43 14.45 3.03 3.00
CA GLN A 43 15.04 1.76 3.38
C GLN A 43 14.76 0.70 2.33
N LYS A 44 15.76 -0.16 2.07
CA LYS A 44 15.65 -1.34 1.21
C LYS A 44 16.40 -2.51 1.86
N PRO A 45 15.82 -3.18 2.87
CA PRO A 45 16.49 -4.23 3.62
C PRO A 45 16.71 -5.54 2.83
N ILE A 46 16.16 -5.66 1.61
CA ILE A 46 16.27 -6.85 0.78
C ILE A 46 17.37 -6.74 -0.30
N ASN A 47 18.03 -7.86 -0.57
CA ASN A 47 19.04 -8.01 -1.60
C ASN A 47 18.58 -8.95 -2.72
N LYS A 48 19.28 -8.87 -3.85
CA LYS A 48 19.05 -9.80 -4.95
C LYS A 48 19.45 -11.21 -4.52
N GLY A 49 18.53 -12.15 -4.68
CA GLY A 49 18.72 -13.55 -4.28
C GLY A 49 18.06 -13.90 -2.94
N ASP A 50 17.58 -12.89 -2.20
CA ASP A 50 16.81 -13.13 -0.99
C ASP A 50 15.40 -13.64 -1.35
N THR A 51 14.89 -14.55 -0.53
CA THR A 51 13.53 -15.07 -0.65
C THR A 51 12.55 -14.09 -0.01
N ALA A 52 11.67 -13.49 -0.81
CA ALA A 52 10.56 -12.70 -0.30
C ALA A 52 9.37 -13.60 0.08
N THR A 53 8.84 -13.42 1.28
CA THR A 53 7.59 -14.06 1.73
C THR A 53 6.50 -13.00 1.88
N PRO A 54 5.21 -13.37 1.74
CA PRO A 54 4.11 -12.45 1.98
C PRO A 54 4.21 -11.81 3.38
N GLY A 55 4.08 -10.48 3.44
CA GLY A 55 4.20 -9.70 4.66
C GLY A 55 5.61 -9.31 5.06
N ALA A 56 6.66 -9.77 4.36
CA ALA A 56 8.02 -9.30 4.60
C ALA A 56 8.17 -7.83 4.17
N LEU A 57 8.91 -7.04 4.98
CA LEU A 57 9.27 -5.67 4.62
C LEU A 57 10.36 -5.69 3.55
N LEU A 58 10.03 -5.22 2.35
CA LEU A 58 10.96 -5.20 1.20
C LEU A 58 11.57 -3.82 0.97
N LEU A 59 10.78 -2.76 1.17
CA LEU A 59 11.18 -1.38 1.00
C LEU A 59 10.30 -0.45 1.85
N SER A 60 10.84 0.72 2.18
CA SER A 60 10.10 1.83 2.79
C SER A 60 10.32 3.08 1.95
N MET A 61 9.26 3.88 1.76
CA MET A 61 9.30 5.13 1.00
C MET A 61 8.31 6.15 1.54
N TYR A 62 8.58 7.44 1.32
CA TYR A 62 7.68 8.55 1.66
C TYR A 62 7.67 9.61 0.56
N ASN A 63 6.63 10.46 0.54
CA ASN A 63 6.55 11.59 -0.37
C ASN A 63 7.03 12.88 0.32
N PRO A 64 8.16 13.49 -0.11
CA PRO A 64 8.67 14.72 0.52
C PRO A 64 7.80 15.96 0.27
N ASN A 65 6.86 15.91 -0.69
CA ASN A 65 5.93 17.00 -0.98
C ASN A 65 4.64 16.93 -0.15
N SER A 66 4.44 15.87 0.63
CA SER A 66 3.24 15.63 1.44
C SER A 66 3.65 15.25 2.86
N LEU A 67 4.26 16.20 3.55
CA LEU A 67 4.72 16.01 4.92
C LEU A 67 3.63 16.45 5.90
N GLU A 68 3.44 15.65 6.94
CA GLU A 68 2.55 15.94 8.06
C GLU A 68 3.35 15.96 9.36
N ILE A 69 2.88 16.77 10.30
CA ILE A 69 3.49 16.91 11.63
C ILE A 69 2.48 16.39 12.64
N GLU A 70 2.86 15.34 13.37
CA GLU A 70 2.09 14.83 14.49
C GLU A 70 2.63 15.41 15.80
N VAL A 71 1.74 15.99 16.60
CA VAL A 71 2.07 16.61 17.89
C VAL A 71 1.14 16.09 18.98
N ASN A 72 1.73 15.74 20.11
CA ASN A 72 0.99 15.30 21.28
C ASN A 72 0.66 16.50 22.17
N PHE A 73 -0.62 16.67 22.50
CA PHE A 73 -1.10 17.73 23.39
C PHE A 73 -1.58 17.15 24.72
N ALA A 74 -1.41 17.91 25.80
CA ALA A 74 -2.08 17.59 27.06
C ALA A 74 -3.59 17.82 26.93
N GLU A 75 -4.39 17.00 27.59
CA GLU A 75 -5.86 17.15 27.56
C GLU A 75 -6.31 18.55 28.02
N SER A 76 -5.60 19.15 28.98
CA SER A 76 -5.87 20.50 29.47
C SER A 76 -5.81 21.59 28.41
N VAL A 77 -5.09 21.37 27.30
CA VAL A 77 -4.99 22.33 26.20
C VAL A 77 -5.94 22.04 25.04
N MET A 78 -6.61 20.88 25.03
CA MET A 78 -7.59 20.50 24.00
C MET A 78 -8.68 21.55 23.74
N PRO A 79 -9.23 22.26 24.74
CA PRO A 79 -10.22 23.32 24.48
C PRO A 79 -9.72 24.48 23.63
N TYR A 80 -8.40 24.64 23.48
CA TYR A 80 -7.76 25.70 22.69
C TYR A 80 -7.25 25.24 21.32
N VAL A 81 -7.45 23.95 21.00
CA VAL A 81 -7.12 23.33 19.72
C VAL A 81 -8.40 23.18 18.92
N THR A 82 -8.43 23.79 17.74
CA THR A 82 -9.55 23.71 16.80
C THR A 82 -9.03 23.29 15.44
N TYR A 83 -9.88 22.62 14.66
CA TYR A 83 -9.60 22.35 13.25
C TYR A 83 -9.38 23.66 12.48
N ASP A 84 -8.61 23.56 11.39
CA ASP A 84 -8.26 24.66 10.47
C ASP A 84 -7.50 25.85 11.11
N LYS A 85 -7.00 25.69 12.34
CA LYS A 85 -6.15 26.68 12.97
C LYS A 85 -4.73 26.59 12.39
N GLU A 86 -4.30 27.64 11.71
CA GLU A 86 -2.91 27.78 11.27
C GLU A 86 -1.98 27.97 12.48
N VAL A 87 -0.82 27.30 12.45
CA VAL A 87 0.19 27.34 13.51
C VAL A 87 1.57 27.44 12.90
N ASP A 88 2.42 28.29 13.49
CA ASP A 88 3.83 28.37 13.13
C ASP A 88 4.61 27.28 13.85
N VAL A 89 5.25 26.40 13.06
CA VAL A 89 6.14 25.36 13.59
C VAL A 89 7.59 25.72 13.25
N VAL A 90 8.40 25.87 14.29
CA VAL A 90 9.83 26.16 14.16
C VAL A 90 10.62 24.89 14.47
N PHE A 91 11.47 24.48 13.52
CA PHE A 91 12.44 23.39 13.71
C PHE A 91 13.81 23.99 14.03
N PRO A 92 14.28 23.97 15.29
CA PRO A 92 15.53 24.64 15.67
C PRO A 92 16.77 24.08 14.96
N SER A 93 16.71 22.82 14.52
CA SER A 93 17.77 22.15 13.76
C SER A 93 17.84 22.60 12.30
N TYR A 94 16.85 23.33 11.80
CA TYR A 94 16.75 23.81 10.42
C TYR A 94 17.02 25.32 10.32
N ASN A 95 17.90 25.86 11.18
CA ASN A 95 18.47 27.19 10.98
C ASN A 95 19.50 27.13 9.83
N LEU A 96 19.04 27.35 8.61
CA LEU A 96 19.90 27.73 7.49
C LEU A 96 20.35 29.18 7.74
N ASN A 97 21.64 29.36 8.06
CA ASN A 97 22.30 30.65 7.91
C ASN A 97 22.32 31.06 6.44
#